data_AF-A0A937JRH2-F1
#
_entry.id   AF-A0A937JRH2-F1
#
_cell.length_a   1.000
_cell.length_b   1.000
_cell.length_c   1.000
_cell.angle_alpha   90.00
_cell.angle_beta   90.00
_cell.angle_gamma   90.00
#
_symmetry.space_group_name_H-M   'P 1'
#
loop_
_entity.id
_entity.type
_entity.pdbx_description
1 polymer ?
#
loop_
_entity_poly.entity_id
_entity_poly.type
_entity_poly.pdbx_seq_one_letter_code
_entity_poly.pdbx_strand_id
1 'polypeptide(L)'
;MHYFFRKADHARWQRLQSKQHILRSQLGFTSTPSSRPKVCQGCSHYHGVAYGYRQDTRTVLVCGLHPYGWQDGDHCPDWCGKP
;
A
#
# COMPACT_ATOMS: atom_id res chain seq x y z
N MET A 1 15.06 -33.75 2.53
CA MET A 1 14.06 -33.61 3.62
C MET A 1 13.67 -32.17 3.96
N HIS A 2 13.99 -31.16 3.13
CA HIS A 2 13.67 -29.75 3.40
C HIS A 2 12.45 -29.22 2.60
N TYR A 3 12.02 -29.98 1.58
CA TYR A 3 10.93 -29.63 0.67
C TYR A 3 9.53 -29.85 1.28
N PHE A 4 9.33 -30.96 2.02
CA PHE A 4 8.05 -31.30 2.63
C PHE A 4 7.63 -30.30 3.74
N PHE A 5 8.57 -29.83 4.55
CA PHE A 5 8.31 -28.80 5.56
C PHE A 5 7.87 -27.47 4.93
N ARG A 6 8.57 -27.00 3.89
CA ARG A 6 8.17 -25.81 3.12
C ARG A 6 6.75 -25.93 2.55
N LYS A 7 6.36 -27.12 2.10
CA LYS A 7 5.01 -27.38 1.56
C LYS A 7 3.94 -27.33 2.65
N ALA A 8 4.22 -27.87 3.84
CA ALA A 8 3.32 -27.82 4.98
C ALA A 8 3.15 -26.39 5.53
N ASP A 9 4.24 -25.62 5.63
CA ASP A 9 4.21 -24.22 6.04
C ASP A 9 3.42 -23.36 5.04
N HIS A 10 3.63 -23.57 3.74
CA HIS A 10 2.88 -22.87 2.70
C HIS A 10 1.38 -23.19 2.75
N ALA A 11 1.01 -24.47 2.92
CA ALA A 11 -0.39 -24.87 3.08
C ALA A 11 -1.03 -24.29 4.36
N ARG A 12 -0.27 -24.20 5.46
CA ARG A 12 -0.73 -23.54 6.69
C ARG A 12 -0.95 -22.05 6.45
N TRP A 13 0.00 -21.37 5.80
CA TRP A 13 -0.12 -19.96 5.45
C TRP A 13 -1.34 -19.68 4.57
N GLN A 14 -1.56 -20.49 3.52
CA GLN A 14 -2.73 -20.35 2.63
C GLN A 14 -4.05 -20.45 3.41
N ARG A 15 -4.17 -21.40 4.34
CA ARG A 15 -5.36 -21.55 5.19
C ARG A 15 -5.57 -20.37 6.15
N LEU A 16 -4.50 -19.77 6.65
CA LEU A 16 -4.59 -18.60 7.51
C LEU A 16 -5.04 -17.37 6.71
N GLN A 17 -4.50 -17.18 5.50
CA GLN A 17 -4.91 -16.10 4.60
C GLN A 17 -6.39 -16.20 4.22
N SER A 18 -6.90 -17.41 3.91
CA SER A 18 -8.33 -17.58 3.59
C SER A 18 -9.24 -17.26 4.78
N LYS A 19 -8.90 -17.72 5.99
CA LYS A 19 -9.62 -17.37 7.22
C LYS A 19 -9.63 -15.86 7.48
N GLN A 20 -8.49 -15.20 7.32
CA GLN A 20 -8.39 -13.74 7.45
C GLN A 20 -9.27 -13.02 6.43
N HIS A 21 -9.29 -13.46 5.18
CA HIS A 21 -10.14 -12.89 4.14
C HIS A 21 -11.63 -13.01 4.48
N ILE A 22 -12.09 -14.19 4.93
CA ILE A 22 -13.49 -14.43 5.34
C ILE A 22 -13.88 -13.53 6.52
N LEU A 23 -13.02 -13.43 7.54
CA LEU A 23 -13.31 -12.59 8.69
C LEU A 23 -13.41 -11.10 8.30
N ARG A 24 -12.50 -10.63 7.42
CA ARG A 24 -12.52 -9.25 6.92
C ARG A 24 -13.81 -8.93 6.14
N SER A 25 -14.30 -9.86 5.31
CA SER A 25 -15.55 -9.63 4.56
C SER A 25 -16.78 -9.60 5.46
N GLN A 26 -16.85 -10.48 6.47
CA GLN A 26 -17.95 -10.51 7.44
C GLN A 26 -18.06 -9.21 8.25
N LEU A 27 -16.93 -8.57 8.54
CA LEU A 27 -16.87 -7.30 9.28
C LEU A 27 -17.01 -6.05 8.37
N GLY A 28 -17.24 -6.23 7.07
CA GLY A 28 -17.37 -5.11 6.12
C GLY A 28 -16.04 -4.46 5.69
N PHE A 29 -14.89 -5.06 6.00
CA PHE A 29 -13.56 -4.61 5.56
C PHE A 29 -13.18 -5.20 4.20
N THR A 30 -14.03 -4.99 3.19
CA THR A 30 -13.84 -5.52 1.83
C THR A 30 -12.81 -4.73 1.01
N SER A 31 -12.60 -3.46 1.34
CA SER A 31 -11.62 -2.59 0.67
C SER A 31 -10.60 -2.03 1.64
N THR A 32 -9.32 -2.08 1.27
CA THR A 32 -8.27 -1.32 1.95
C THR A 32 -8.13 0.02 1.25
N PRO A 33 -8.29 1.18 1.93
CA PRO A 33 -8.07 2.46 1.31
C PRO A 33 -6.63 2.55 0.81
N SER A 34 -6.46 3.07 -0.40
CA SER A 34 -5.12 3.30 -0.95
C SER A 34 -4.37 4.31 -0.09
N SER A 35 -3.13 4.00 0.26
CA SER A 35 -2.23 4.96 0.90
C SER A 35 -1.80 6.10 -0.04
N ARG A 36 -2.09 5.97 -1.34
CA ARG A 36 -1.81 6.99 -2.35
C ARG A 36 -2.86 8.12 -2.27
N PRO A 37 -2.44 9.38 -2.08
CA PRO A 37 -3.35 10.53 -2.16
C PRO A 37 -4.04 10.62 -3.52
N LYS A 38 -5.30 11.06 -3.54
CA LYS A 38 -6.10 11.19 -4.77
C LYS A 38 -5.41 12.04 -5.83
N VAL A 39 -4.84 13.17 -5.43
CA VAL A 39 -4.09 14.12 -6.28
C VAL A 39 -2.85 13.52 -6.95
N CYS A 40 -2.38 12.35 -6.46
CA CYS A 40 -1.23 11.64 -7.01
C CYS A 40 -1.63 10.40 -7.84
N GLN A 41 -2.93 10.12 -8.00
CA GLN A 41 -3.37 9.03 -8.87
C GLN A 41 -3.01 9.35 -10.33
N GLY A 42 -2.34 8.42 -11.01
CA GLY A 42 -1.86 8.62 -12.38
C GLY A 42 -0.64 9.55 -12.52
N CYS A 43 -0.05 10.05 -11.43
CA CYS A 43 1.13 10.92 -11.51
C CYS A 43 2.39 10.13 -11.88
N SER A 44 3.07 10.54 -12.96
CA SER A 44 4.35 9.97 -13.40
C SER A 44 5.47 10.12 -12.37
N HIS A 45 5.33 11.05 -11.42
CA HIS A 45 6.30 11.32 -10.37
C HIS A 45 5.92 10.73 -9.01
N TYR A 46 4.87 9.89 -8.96
CA TYR A 46 4.50 9.20 -7.72
C TYR A 46 5.63 8.27 -7.25
N HIS A 47 6.07 8.45 -6.00
CA HIS A 47 7.15 7.67 -5.37
C HIS A 47 6.58 6.60 -4.43
N GLY A 48 5.81 6.99 -3.42
CA GLY A 48 5.07 6.08 -2.55
C GLY A 48 5.90 5.16 -1.65
N VAL A 49 7.16 5.51 -1.38
CA VAL A 49 8.08 4.68 -0.57
C VAL A 49 8.13 5.17 0.87
N ALA A 50 8.11 4.24 1.82
CA ALA A 50 8.30 4.52 3.23
C ALA A 50 9.76 4.31 3.64
N TYR A 51 10.31 5.27 4.37
CA TYR A 51 11.65 5.24 4.94
C TYR A 51 11.57 5.12 6.46
N GLY A 52 12.59 4.48 7.05
CA GLY A 52 12.64 4.18 8.48
C GLY A 52 12.03 2.82 8.83
N TYR A 53 12.54 2.23 9.92
CA TYR A 53 12.16 0.88 10.35
C TYR A 53 11.17 0.87 11.53
N ARG A 54 11.20 1.91 12.37
CA ARG A 54 10.34 2.00 13.55
C ARG A 54 9.05 2.72 13.21
N GLN A 55 7.93 2.27 13.76
CA GLN A 55 6.61 2.79 13.42
C GLN A 55 6.44 4.28 13.77
N ASP A 56 7.10 4.76 14.82
CA ASP A 56 7.13 6.15 15.27
C ASP A 56 7.99 7.06 14.40
N THR A 57 8.99 6.50 13.71
CA THR A 57 9.93 7.27 12.87
C THR A 57 9.76 7.01 11.38
N ARG A 58 8.70 6.30 10.99
CA ARG A 58 8.49 5.87 9.61
C ARG A 58 7.83 7.00 8.82
N THR A 59 8.49 7.46 7.77
CA THR A 59 8.00 8.56 6.92
C THR A 59 7.76 8.06 5.51
N VAL A 60 6.58 8.34 4.97
CA VAL A 60 6.25 8.04 3.57
C VAL A 60 6.56 9.26 2.72
N LEU A 61 7.40 9.08 1.71
CA LEU A 61 7.61 10.08 0.67
C LEU A 61 6.71 9.75 -0.52
N VAL A 62 5.77 10.64 -0.81
CA VAL A 62 4.65 10.42 -1.71
C VAL A 62 5.00 10.68 -3.16
N CYS A 63 5.65 11.80 -3.48
CA CYS A 63 5.98 12.23 -4.85
C CYS A 63 7.43 12.71 -4.92
N GLY A 64 8.06 12.57 -6.09
CA GLY A 64 9.42 13.03 -6.34
C GLY A 64 9.58 14.56 -6.38
N LEU A 65 8.52 15.30 -6.73
CA LEU A 65 8.50 16.77 -6.68
C LEU A 65 7.89 17.32 -5.39
N HIS A 66 6.88 16.63 -4.85
CA HIS A 66 6.23 16.99 -3.59
C HIS A 66 6.37 15.84 -2.59
N PRO A 67 7.41 15.84 -1.74
CA PRO A 67 7.73 14.71 -0.86
C PRO A 67 6.56 14.26 0.02
N TYR A 68 5.66 15.16 0.39
CA TYR A 68 4.49 14.85 1.23
C TYR A 68 3.15 14.84 0.47
N GLY A 69 3.21 14.85 -0.87
CA GLY A 69 2.06 15.04 -1.74
C GLY A 69 1.71 16.52 -1.90
N TRP A 70 0.87 16.83 -2.88
CA TRP A 70 0.33 18.18 -3.06
C TRP A 70 -0.75 18.45 -2.00
N GLN A 71 -0.62 19.56 -1.26
CA GLN A 71 -1.50 19.89 -0.14
C GLN A 71 -2.38 21.12 -0.41
N ASP A 72 -1.99 21.98 -1.35
CA ASP A 72 -2.60 23.31 -1.52
C ASP A 72 -3.81 23.32 -2.47
N GLY A 73 -4.33 22.15 -2.86
CA GLY A 73 -5.54 22.06 -3.68
C GLY A 73 -5.88 20.65 -4.18
N ASP A 74 -6.92 20.56 -4.99
CA ASP A 74 -7.46 19.29 -5.50
C ASP A 74 -6.64 18.67 -6.65
N HIS A 75 -5.77 19.45 -7.29
CA HIS A 75 -4.98 19.01 -8.44
C HIS A 75 -3.53 19.45 -8.27
N CYS A 76 -2.61 18.51 -8.52
CA CYS A 76 -1.17 18.77 -8.49
C CYS A 76 -0.77 19.54 -9.77
N PRO A 77 -0.09 20.70 -9.66
CA PRO A 77 0.30 21.49 -10.84
C PRO A 77 1.34 20.76 -11.70
N ASP A 78 2.21 19.97 -11.08
CA ASP A 78 3.26 19.19 -11.76
C ASP A 78 2.77 17.81 -12.27
N TRP A 79 1.46 17.62 -12.38
CA TRP A 79 0.89 16.36 -12.82
C TRP A 79 0.97 16.20 -14.35
N CYS A 80 1.94 15.41 -14.80
CA CYS A 80 2.14 15.08 -16.21
C CYS A 80 1.38 13.82 -16.69
N GLY A 81 0.48 13.27 -15.86
CA GLY A 81 -0.33 12.11 -16.24
C GLY A 81 -1.49 12.50 -17.14
N LYS A 82 -1.88 11.63 -18.09
CA LYS A 82 -3.17 11.80 -18.78
C LYS A 82 -4.30 11.38 -17.82
N PRO A 83 -5.44 12.10 -17.84
CA PRO A 83 -6.61 11.75 -17.03
C PRO A 83 -7.19 10.37 -17.35
#